data_AF-A0A842YH68-F1
#
_entry.id   AF-A0A842YH68-F1
#
_cell.length_a   1.000
_cell.length_b   1.000
_cell.length_c   1.000
_cell.angle_alpha   90.00
_cell.angle_beta   90.00
_cell.angle_gamma   90.00
#
_symmetry.space_group_name_H-M   'P 1'
#
loop_
_entity.id
_entity.type
_entity.pdbx_description
1 polymer ?
#
loop_
_entity_poly.entity_id
_entity_poly.type
_entity_poly.pdbx_seq_one_letter_code
_entity_poly.pdbx_strand_id
1 'polypeptide(L)'
;MTNLNVEQLQKWYRKQLQKKSVEFLKQAERSYKIVERALQDVGELVKAFKDEEIEDTDGIAARFALKVKEIVDNFNVDKNITYEGTEIMQGEIQRFIQELWGAGARWIRRLDKRYKTTIKSLDTAMKEISKEMKKIGKLLYDYSWVKDLERIGGRIDTLHDLS
;
A
#
# COMPACT_ATOMS: atom_id res chain seq x y z
N MET A 1 -41.08 -1.54 -17.23
CA MET A 1 -39.92 -0.63 -17.17
C MET A 1 -40.09 0.24 -15.94
N THR A 2 -39.14 0.23 -15.01
CA THR A 2 -39.16 1.08 -13.83
C THR A 2 -38.51 2.42 -14.21
N ASN A 3 -39.28 3.50 -14.25
CA ASN A 3 -38.73 4.85 -14.42
C ASN A 3 -38.12 5.29 -13.09
N LEU A 4 -36.79 5.33 -13.02
CA LEU A 4 -36.06 5.87 -11.88
C LEU A 4 -35.72 7.33 -12.17
N ASN A 5 -35.96 8.23 -11.22
CA ASN A 5 -35.35 9.57 -11.28
C ASN A 5 -33.83 9.47 -11.04
N VAL A 6 -33.08 10.54 -11.30
CA VAL A 6 -31.61 10.53 -11.26
C VAL A 6 -31.07 10.13 -9.88
N GLU A 7 -31.69 10.61 -8.80
CA GLU A 7 -31.33 10.24 -7.42
C GLU A 7 -31.57 8.74 -7.12
N GLN A 8 -32.71 8.20 -7.58
CA GLN A 8 -33.03 6.78 -7.42
C GLN A 8 -32.07 5.91 -8.25
N LEU A 9 -31.69 6.34 -9.45
CA LEU A 9 -30.71 5.66 -10.29
C LEU A 9 -29.34 5.62 -9.61
N GLN A 10 -28.88 6.74 -9.06
CA GLN A 10 -27.61 6.83 -8.33
C GLN A 10 -27.58 5.87 -7.14
N LYS A 11 -28.59 5.92 -6.28
CA LYS A 11 -28.70 5.04 -5.10
C LYS A 11 -28.77 3.56 -5.50
N TRP A 12 -29.52 3.24 -6.55
CA TRP A 12 -29.61 1.88 -7.08
C TRP A 12 -28.25 1.40 -7.61
N TYR A 13 -27.57 2.23 -8.40
CA TYR A 13 -26.30 1.89 -9.02
C TYR A 13 -25.20 1.66 -7.98
N ARG A 14 -25.07 2.55 -7.00
CA ARG A 14 -24.11 2.39 -5.89
C ARG A 14 -24.30 1.06 -5.15
N LYS A 15 -25.55 0.67 -4.88
CA LYS A 15 -25.87 -0.63 -4.27
C LYS A 15 -25.48 -1.81 -5.16
N GLN A 16 -25.71 -1.72 -6.47
CA GLN A 16 -25.35 -2.79 -7.41
C GLN A 16 -23.83 -2.91 -7.57
N LEU A 17 -23.13 -1.79 -7.68
CA LEU A 17 -21.68 -1.73 -7.73
C LEU A 17 -21.08 -2.44 -6.51
N GLN A 18 -21.48 -2.04 -5.30
CA GLN A 18 -20.98 -2.63 -4.07
C GLN A 18 -21.25 -4.14 -3.97
N LYS A 19 -22.43 -4.60 -4.42
CA LYS A 19 -22.75 -6.04 -4.44
C LYS A 19 -21.87 -6.81 -5.40
N LYS A 20 -21.62 -6.25 -6.59
CA LYS A 20 -20.79 -6.90 -7.62
C LYS A 20 -19.31 -6.89 -7.24
N SER A 21 -18.80 -5.80 -6.69
CA SER A 21 -17.40 -5.65 -6.31
C SER A 21 -17.07 -6.16 -4.90
N VAL A 22 -18.01 -6.78 -4.18
CA VAL A 22 -17.80 -7.17 -2.76
C VAL A 22 -16.58 -8.07 -2.55
N GLU A 23 -16.34 -9.02 -3.46
CA GLU A 23 -15.18 -9.92 -3.34
C GLU A 23 -13.86 -9.20 -3.66
N PHE A 24 -13.89 -8.25 -4.60
CA PHE A 24 -12.75 -7.35 -4.84
C PHE A 24 -12.44 -6.55 -3.59
N LEU A 25 -13.44 -5.87 -3.01
CA LEU A 25 -13.28 -5.02 -1.82
C LEU A 25 -12.72 -5.81 -0.64
N LYS A 26 -13.25 -7.01 -0.36
CA LYS A 26 -12.75 -7.88 0.72
C LYS A 26 -11.30 -8.30 0.50
N GLN A 27 -10.93 -8.65 -0.73
CA GLN A 27 -9.57 -9.11 -1.03
C GLN A 27 -8.57 -7.95 -0.96
N ALA A 28 -8.92 -6.78 -1.51
CA ALA A 28 -8.14 -5.57 -1.40
C ALA A 28 -7.96 -5.17 0.07
N GLU A 29 -9.02 -5.15 0.87
CA GLU A 29 -8.97 -4.80 2.31
C GLU A 29 -8.01 -5.71 3.09
N ARG A 30 -8.03 -7.01 2.81
CA ARG A 30 -7.11 -7.96 3.44
C ARG A 30 -5.66 -7.65 3.08
N SER A 31 -5.37 -7.41 1.79
CA SER A 31 -4.01 -7.06 1.37
C SER A 31 -3.55 -5.73 1.96
N TYR A 32 -4.43 -4.72 2.05
CA TYR A 32 -4.12 -3.42 2.65
C TYR A 32 -3.72 -3.58 4.12
N LYS A 33 -4.47 -4.37 4.89
CA LYS A 33 -4.16 -4.65 6.31
C LYS A 33 -2.83 -5.39 6.48
N ILE A 34 -2.50 -6.30 5.56
CA ILE A 34 -1.20 -7.01 5.60
C ILE A 34 -0.07 -6.02 5.32
N VAL A 35 -0.23 -5.15 4.31
CA VAL A 35 0.77 -4.11 3.99
C VAL A 35 0.93 -3.14 5.15
N GLU A 36 -0.16 -2.66 5.76
CA GLU A 36 -0.13 -1.77 6.93
C GLU A 36 0.65 -2.39 8.10
N ARG A 37 0.39 -3.65 8.42
CA ARG A 37 1.13 -4.38 9.47
C ARG A 37 2.61 -4.55 9.13
N ALA A 38 2.93 -4.95 7.90
CA ALA A 38 4.31 -5.11 7.48
C ALA A 38 5.08 -3.78 7.51
N LEU A 39 4.43 -2.64 7.20
CA LEU A 39 5.03 -1.32 7.33
C LEU A 39 5.28 -0.95 8.80
N GLN A 40 4.36 -1.29 9.70
CA GLN A 40 4.58 -1.13 11.15
C GLN A 40 5.78 -1.95 11.62
N ASP A 41 5.87 -3.22 11.20
CA ASP A 41 7.01 -4.09 11.52
C ASP A 41 8.33 -3.50 11.02
N VAL A 42 8.36 -2.94 9.79
CA VAL A 42 9.52 -2.22 9.27
C VAL A 42 9.86 -1.02 10.16
N GLY A 43 8.86 -0.22 10.55
CA GLY A 43 9.05 0.93 11.44
C GLY A 43 9.59 0.55 12.83
N GLU A 44 9.20 -0.61 13.37
CA GLU A 44 9.75 -1.14 14.61
C GLU A 44 11.19 -1.62 14.45
N LEU A 45 11.49 -2.35 13.37
CA LEU A 45 12.85 -2.81 13.05
C LEU A 45 13.82 -1.64 12.90
N VAL A 46 13.35 -0.48 12.43
CA VAL A 46 14.16 0.73 12.32
C VAL A 46 14.68 1.23 13.68
N LYS A 47 13.95 0.99 14.78
CA LYS A 47 14.38 1.39 16.13
C LYS A 47 15.62 0.60 16.57
N ALA A 48 15.74 -0.66 16.16
CA ALA A 48 16.89 -1.50 16.48
C ALA A 48 18.21 -1.02 15.84
N PHE A 49 18.16 -0.10 14.86
CA PHE A 49 19.35 0.57 14.32
C PHE A 49 19.75 1.83 15.12
N LYS A 50 18.96 2.23 16.13
CA LYS A 50 19.20 3.44 16.95
C LYS A 50 19.65 3.15 18.39
N ASP A 51 19.35 1.97 18.94
CA ASP A 51 19.47 1.66 20.38
C ASP A 51 20.81 1.01 20.81
N GLU A 52 21.93 1.26 20.12
CA GLU A 52 23.24 0.86 20.64
C GLU A 52 24.15 2.08 20.84
N GLU A 53 24.39 2.47 22.10
CA GLU A 53 25.41 3.45 22.50
C GLU A 53 26.81 2.94 22.09
N ILE A 54 27.30 3.18 20.87
CA ILE A 54 28.70 2.86 20.54
C ILE A 54 29.38 3.97 19.72
N GLU A 55 30.53 4.41 20.26
CA GLU A 55 31.43 5.43 19.74
C GLU A 55 31.91 5.14 18.30
N ASP A 56 31.93 6.20 17.48
CA ASP A 56 32.64 6.38 16.21
C ASP A 56 32.28 5.58 14.93
N THR A 57 31.41 4.56 14.96
CA THR A 57 30.94 3.90 13.71
C THR A 57 29.45 4.08 13.39
N ASP A 58 28.67 4.67 14.30
CA ASP A 58 27.20 4.61 14.29
C ASP A 58 26.47 5.62 13.39
N GLY A 59 27.20 6.51 12.71
CA GLY A 59 26.57 7.44 11.77
C GLY A 59 25.91 6.75 10.57
N ILE A 60 26.41 5.60 10.11
CA ILE A 60 25.85 4.89 8.94
C ILE A 60 24.55 4.17 9.32
N ALA A 61 24.52 3.48 10.47
CA ALA A 61 23.31 2.83 10.97
C ALA A 61 22.21 3.85 11.25
N ALA A 62 22.53 4.95 11.93
CA ALA A 62 21.59 6.04 12.18
C ALA A 62 21.07 6.68 10.87
N ARG A 63 21.93 6.91 9.87
CA ARG A 63 21.51 7.44 8.56
C ARG A 63 20.61 6.47 7.79
N PHE A 64 20.94 5.18 7.82
CA PHE A 64 20.08 4.15 7.23
C PHE A 64 18.72 4.13 7.93
N ALA A 65 18.70 4.10 9.26
CA ALA A 65 17.49 4.13 10.07
C ALA A 65 16.63 5.37 9.78
N LEU A 66 17.25 6.55 9.71
CA LEU A 66 16.56 7.80 9.35
C LEU A 66 15.92 7.71 7.97
N LYS A 67 16.65 7.19 6.97
CA LYS A 67 16.09 7.06 5.63
C LYS A 67 14.98 6.03 5.56
N VAL A 68 15.11 4.88 6.20
CA VAL A 68 14.02 3.88 6.24
C VAL A 68 12.80 4.45 6.95
N LYS A 69 12.99 5.20 8.06
CA LYS A 69 11.90 5.89 8.74
C LYS A 69 11.19 6.87 7.80
N GLU A 70 11.94 7.71 7.10
CA GLU A 70 11.39 8.67 6.13
C GLU A 70 10.55 7.96 5.05
N ILE A 71 11.05 6.83 4.52
CA ILE A 71 10.35 6.03 3.51
C ILE A 71 9.03 5.45 4.06
N VAL A 72 9.04 4.96 5.31
CA VAL A 72 7.84 4.43 5.97
C VAL A 72 6.84 5.55 6.29
N ASP A 73 7.31 6.67 6.83
CA ASP A 73 6.46 7.81 7.19
C ASP A 73 5.79 8.45 5.96
N ASN A 74 6.44 8.38 4.79
CA ASN A 74 5.88 8.85 3.52
C ASN A 74 4.89 7.87 2.88
N PHE A 75 4.76 6.64 3.40
CA PHE A 75 3.81 5.66 2.88
C PHE A 75 2.41 5.91 3.44
N ASN A 76 1.47 6.27 2.57
CA ASN A 76 0.07 6.41 2.96
C ASN A 76 -0.77 5.21 2.49
N VAL A 77 -1.34 4.48 3.45
CA VAL A 77 -2.35 3.45 3.17
C VAL A 77 -3.71 4.14 3.06
N ASP A 78 -4.21 4.33 1.84
CA ASP A 78 -5.56 4.86 1.63
C ASP A 78 -6.60 3.88 2.20
N LYS A 79 -7.54 4.39 2.98
CA LYS A 79 -8.63 3.59 3.57
C LYS A 79 -9.84 3.49 2.62
N ASN A 80 -9.89 4.31 1.58
CA ASN A 80 -10.93 4.25 0.57
C ASN A 80 -10.59 3.20 -0.49
N ILE A 81 -11.20 2.02 -0.36
CA ILE A 81 -10.94 0.91 -1.27
C ILE A 81 -11.86 1.02 -2.49
N THR A 82 -11.28 1.47 -3.59
CA THR A 82 -11.84 1.43 -4.95
C THR A 82 -10.86 0.73 -5.88
N TYR A 83 -11.27 0.45 -7.11
CA TYR A 83 -10.34 -0.06 -8.12
C TYR A 83 -9.17 0.90 -8.33
N GLU A 84 -9.47 2.18 -8.54
CA GLU A 84 -8.46 3.22 -8.73
C GLU A 84 -7.57 3.38 -7.50
N GLY A 85 -8.13 3.40 -6.29
CA GLY A 85 -7.37 3.44 -5.05
C GLY A 85 -6.44 2.24 -4.90
N THR A 86 -6.85 1.08 -5.42
CA THR A 86 -6.03 -0.14 -5.43
C THR A 86 -4.89 -0.09 -6.45
N GLU A 87 -5.10 0.54 -7.61
CA GLU A 87 -4.01 0.85 -8.55
C GLU A 87 -2.98 1.80 -7.92
N ILE A 88 -3.45 2.84 -7.23
CA ILE A 88 -2.60 3.81 -6.52
C ILE A 88 -1.79 3.09 -5.43
N MET A 89 -2.44 2.28 -4.59
CA MET A 89 -1.79 1.50 -3.54
C MET A 89 -0.71 0.57 -4.11
N GLN A 90 -0.97 -0.10 -5.24
CA GLN A 90 0.05 -0.92 -5.91
C GLN A 90 1.27 -0.09 -6.32
N GLY A 91 1.03 1.11 -6.86
CA GLY A 91 2.07 2.07 -7.23
C GLY A 91 2.87 2.57 -6.03
N GLU A 92 2.21 2.86 -4.91
CA GLU A 92 2.89 3.25 -3.66
C GLU A 92 3.78 2.12 -3.13
N ILE A 93 3.28 0.87 -3.12
CA ILE A 93 4.08 -0.29 -2.72
C ILE A 93 5.32 -0.44 -3.61
N GLN A 94 5.16 -0.26 -4.92
CA GLN A 94 6.28 -0.34 -5.85
C GLN A 94 7.32 0.75 -5.57
N ARG A 95 6.90 2.00 -5.34
CA ARG A 95 7.80 3.11 -4.98
C ARG A 95 8.54 2.82 -3.67
N PHE A 96 7.80 2.41 -2.65
CA PHE A 96 8.35 2.03 -1.34
C PHE A 96 9.46 0.98 -1.45
N ILE A 97 9.21 -0.10 -2.19
CA ILE A 97 10.19 -1.17 -2.40
C ILE A 97 11.44 -0.62 -3.10
N GLN A 98 11.26 0.21 -4.13
CA GLN A 98 12.38 0.80 -4.87
C GLN A 98 13.24 1.73 -4.00
N GLU A 99 12.61 2.61 -3.21
CA GLU A 99 13.31 3.51 -2.30
C GLU A 99 14.07 2.76 -1.21
N LEU A 100 13.43 1.73 -0.63
CA LEU A 100 14.02 0.91 0.43
C LEU A 100 15.20 0.07 -0.09
N TRP A 101 15.09 -0.48 -1.31
CA TRP A 101 16.22 -1.12 -1.99
C TRP A 101 17.35 -0.15 -2.30
N GLY A 102 17.04 1.08 -2.74
CA GLY A 102 18.03 2.13 -2.97
C GLY A 102 18.79 2.48 -1.69
N ALA A 103 18.07 2.64 -0.58
CA ALA A 103 18.66 2.84 0.74
C ALA A 103 19.54 1.63 1.15
N GLY A 104 19.01 0.43 1.00
CA GLY A 104 19.71 -0.81 1.31
C GLY A 104 21.04 -0.93 0.55
N ALA A 105 21.01 -0.77 -0.78
CA ALA A 105 22.21 -0.83 -1.63
C ALA A 105 23.28 0.20 -1.22
N ARG A 106 22.86 1.38 -0.74
CA ARG A 106 23.77 2.45 -0.34
C ARG A 106 24.47 2.19 0.99
N TRP A 107 23.75 1.65 1.97
CA TRP A 107 24.25 1.61 3.35
C TRP A 107 24.45 0.21 3.92
N ILE A 108 23.66 -0.81 3.54
CA ILE A 108 23.73 -2.16 4.15
C ILE A 108 25.14 -2.75 4.10
N ARG A 109 25.85 -2.58 2.99
CA ARG A 109 27.22 -3.11 2.83
C ARG A 109 28.25 -2.45 3.75
N ARG A 110 27.92 -1.28 4.29
CA ARG A 110 28.75 -0.48 5.20
C ARG A 110 28.28 -0.60 6.66
N LEU A 111 27.20 -1.34 6.92
CA LEU A 111 26.72 -1.60 8.27
C LEU A 111 27.59 -2.65 8.96
N ASP A 112 27.71 -2.51 10.27
CA ASP A 112 28.37 -3.52 11.10
C ASP A 112 27.62 -4.87 11.04
N LYS A 113 28.37 -5.97 11.18
CA LYS A 113 27.82 -7.33 11.14
C LYS A 113 26.80 -7.60 12.25
N ARG A 114 26.83 -6.87 13.37
CA ARG A 114 25.84 -6.99 14.46
C ARG A 114 24.40 -6.80 13.96
N TYR A 115 24.20 -5.91 12.98
CA TYR A 115 22.88 -5.63 12.40
C TYR A 115 22.40 -6.68 11.40
N LYS A 116 23.18 -7.74 11.13
CA LYS A 116 22.85 -8.77 10.14
C LYS A 116 21.47 -9.41 10.40
N THR A 117 21.11 -9.62 11.66
CA THR A 117 19.80 -10.19 12.01
C THR A 117 18.68 -9.20 11.71
N THR A 118 18.83 -7.94 12.11
CA THR A 118 17.86 -6.87 11.82
C THR A 118 17.65 -6.67 10.32
N ILE A 119 18.74 -6.70 9.53
CA ILE A 119 18.69 -6.60 8.06
C ILE A 119 17.94 -7.78 7.43
N LYS A 120 18.11 -9.00 7.97
CA LYS A 120 17.35 -10.17 7.51
C LYS A 120 15.86 -10.08 7.83
N SER A 121 15.51 -9.56 9.00
CA SER A 121 14.11 -9.30 9.36
C SER A 121 13.50 -8.26 8.43
N LEU A 122 14.25 -7.19 8.12
CA LEU A 122 13.83 -6.17 7.15
C LEU A 122 13.60 -6.78 5.75
N ASP A 123 14.52 -7.63 5.27
CA ASP A 123 14.36 -8.34 3.99
C ASP A 123 13.12 -9.25 3.97
N THR A 124 12.81 -9.89 5.09
CA THR A 124 11.60 -10.71 5.22
C THR A 124 10.33 -9.86 5.09
N ALA A 125 10.25 -8.75 5.81
CA ALA A 125 9.13 -7.82 5.72
C ALA A 125 8.97 -7.24 4.30
N MET A 126 10.08 -6.85 3.65
CA MET A 126 10.06 -6.40 2.25
C MET A 126 9.52 -7.45 1.28
N LYS A 127 9.88 -8.72 1.48
CA LYS A 127 9.38 -9.83 0.64
C LYS A 127 7.89 -10.06 0.84
N GLU A 128 7.38 -9.88 2.05
CA GLU A 128 5.94 -9.94 2.32
C GLU A 128 5.19 -8.81 1.61
N ILE A 129 5.67 -7.57 1.72
CA ILE A 129 5.11 -6.40 1.01
C ILE A 129 5.15 -6.64 -0.51
N SER A 130 6.27 -7.16 -1.04
CA SER A 130 6.41 -7.50 -2.47
C SER A 130 5.44 -8.59 -2.93
N LYS A 131 5.13 -9.55 -2.05
CA LYS A 131 4.15 -10.61 -2.33
C LYS A 131 2.73 -10.04 -2.37
N GLU A 132 2.38 -9.16 -1.44
CA GLU A 132 1.09 -8.47 -1.46
C GLU A 132 0.94 -7.57 -2.68
N MET A 133 1.98 -6.85 -3.09
CA MET A 133 1.96 -6.08 -4.36
C MET A 133 1.59 -6.95 -5.56
N LYS A 134 2.16 -8.16 -5.67
CA LYS A 134 1.83 -9.10 -6.75
C LYS A 134 0.40 -9.61 -6.67
N LYS A 135 -0.11 -9.87 -5.45
CA LYS A 135 -1.51 -10.26 -5.23
C LYS A 135 -2.46 -9.13 -5.63
N ILE A 136 -2.16 -7.89 -5.26
CA ILE A 136 -2.90 -6.70 -5.66
C ILE A 136 -2.91 -6.58 -7.18
N GLY A 137 -1.75 -6.72 -7.84
CA GLY A 137 -1.67 -6.67 -9.30
C GLY A 137 -2.52 -7.75 -9.98
N LYS A 138 -2.53 -8.98 -9.44
CA LYS A 138 -3.42 -10.03 -9.92
C LYS A 138 -4.90 -9.70 -9.68
N LEU A 139 -5.23 -9.17 -8.49
CA LEU A 139 -6.59 -8.76 -8.14
C LEU A 139 -7.10 -7.69 -9.12
N LEU A 140 -6.29 -6.67 -9.41
CA LEU A 140 -6.62 -5.62 -10.38
C LEU A 140 -6.84 -6.16 -11.78
N TYR A 141 -6.05 -7.15 -12.20
CA TYR A 141 -6.25 -7.82 -13.48
C TYR A 141 -7.57 -8.60 -13.53
N ASP A 142 -7.80 -9.48 -12.55
CA ASP A 142 -8.98 -10.35 -12.45
C ASP A 142 -10.29 -9.53 -12.32
N TYR A 143 -10.23 -8.36 -11.69
CA TYR A 143 -11.36 -7.46 -11.46
C TYR A 143 -11.29 -6.18 -12.30
N SER A 144 -10.59 -6.18 -13.43
CA SER A 144 -10.47 -5.01 -14.33
C SER A 144 -11.81 -4.40 -14.74
N TRP A 145 -12.86 -5.22 -14.85
CA TRP A 145 -14.24 -4.78 -15.12
C TRP A 145 -14.84 -3.88 -14.03
N VAL A 146 -14.35 -3.94 -12.78
CA VAL A 146 -14.79 -3.07 -11.67
C VAL A 146 -14.46 -1.62 -12.00
N LYS A 147 -13.32 -1.36 -12.66
CA LYS A 147 -12.92 -0.02 -13.12
C LYS A 147 -13.99 0.64 -14.00
N ASP A 148 -14.56 -0.14 -14.92
CA ASP A 148 -15.59 0.38 -15.82
C ASP A 148 -16.90 0.64 -15.09
N LEU A 149 -17.24 -0.18 -14.10
CA LEU A 149 -18.42 0.07 -13.28
C LEU A 149 -18.25 1.30 -12.39
N GLU A 150 -17.08 1.49 -11.79
CA GLU A 150 -16.77 2.71 -11.02
C GLU A 150 -16.84 3.96 -11.92
N ARG A 151 -16.32 3.88 -13.16
CA ARG A 151 -16.43 4.97 -14.15
C ARG A 151 -17.88 5.31 -14.49
N ILE A 152 -18.74 4.30 -14.69
CA ILE A 152 -20.18 4.52 -14.92
C ILE A 152 -20.82 5.17 -13.69
N GLY A 153 -20.46 4.71 -12.49
CA GLY A 153 -20.90 5.33 -11.23
C GLY A 153 -20.55 6.82 -11.16
N GLY A 154 -19.30 7.18 -11.49
CA GLY A 154 -18.86 8.59 -11.53
C GLY A 154 -19.61 9.44 -12.55
N ARG A 155 -19.99 8.87 -13.70
CA ARG A 155 -20.84 9.56 -14.69
C ARG A 155 -22.26 9.78 -14.18
N ILE A 156 -22.84 8.81 -13.46
CA ILE A 156 -24.16 8.95 -12.84
C ILE A 156 -24.11 10.01 -11.74
N ASP A 157 -23.05 10.05 -10.95
CA ASP A 157 -22.83 11.08 -9.93
C ASP A 157 -22.74 12.48 -10.57
N THR A 158 -21.98 12.61 -11.66
CA THR A 158 -21.90 13.88 -12.42
C THR A 158 -23.27 14.33 -12.96
N LEU A 159 -24.08 13.39 -13.47
CA LEU A 159 -25.42 13.70 -13.96
C LEU A 159 -26.35 14.16 -12.84
N HIS A 160 -26.24 13.56 -11.66
CA HIS A 160 -26.98 13.96 -10.46
C HIS A 160 -26.60 15.38 -10.03
N ASP A 161 -25.33 15.73 -10.05
CA ASP A 161 -24.86 17.05 -9.59
C ASP A 161 -25.24 18.19 -10.56
N LEU A 162 -25.63 17.86 -11.80
CA LEU A 162 -26.10 18.80 -12.82
C LEU A 162 -27.63 18.94 -12.88
N SER A 163 -28.38 18.09 -12.16
CA SER A 163 -29.85 18.04 -12.17
C SER A 163 -30.48 18.61 -10.91
#